data_AF-A0A232F602-F1
#
_entry.id   AF-A0A232F602-F1
#
_cell.length_a   1.000
_cell.length_b   1.000
_cell.length_c   1.000
_cell.angle_alpha   90.00
_cell.angle_beta   90.00
_cell.angle_gamma   90.00
#
_symmetry.space_group_name_H-M   'P 1'
#
loop_
_entity.id
_entity.type
_entity.pdbx_description
1 polymer ?
#
loop_
_entity_poly.entity_id
_entity_poly.type
_entity_poly.pdbx_seq_one_letter_code
_entity_poly.pdbx_strand_id
1 'polypeptide(L)'
;MSKTLSWNAHVSGIFAKARFALYRLRYKGYSLNSQLKAQLVSILVLPYIDYACLVYLDLIDYLATKLQRLCNAAVRFIFHLKKDVSLKTYYDKLRWLSLDHRRNYH
;
A
#
# COMPACT_ATOMS: atom_id res chain seq x y z
N MET A 1 23.41 -2.34 26.31
CA MET A 1 23.20 -1.84 24.93
C MET A 1 22.23 -2.76 24.20
N SER A 2 20.92 -2.65 24.43
CA SER A 2 19.91 -3.56 23.82
C SER A 2 19.40 -2.97 22.50
N LYS A 3 20.00 -3.39 21.37
CA LYS A 3 19.64 -2.96 20.01
C LYS A 3 18.54 -3.83 19.38
N THR A 4 17.48 -4.16 20.11
CA THR A 4 16.41 -5.07 19.63
C THR A 4 15.00 -4.51 19.73
N LEU A 5 14.85 -3.22 20.08
CA LEU A 5 13.62 -2.45 19.88
C LEU A 5 13.46 -2.02 18.41
N SER A 6 13.78 -2.92 17.48
CA SER A 6 13.67 -2.61 16.06
C SER A 6 12.20 -2.68 15.67
N TRP A 7 11.60 -1.53 15.43
CA TRP A 7 10.25 -1.36 14.93
C TRP A 7 9.93 -2.17 13.66
N ASN A 8 10.94 -2.77 13.02
CA ASN A 8 10.84 -3.71 11.90
C ASN A 8 9.80 -4.82 12.12
N ALA A 9 9.69 -5.39 13.32
CA ALA A 9 8.71 -6.44 13.61
C ALA A 9 7.28 -5.88 13.56
N HIS A 10 7.08 -4.69 14.12
CA HIS A 10 5.80 -3.98 14.09
C HIS A 10 5.40 -3.61 12.65
N VAL A 11 6.33 -3.04 11.88
CA VAL A 11 6.12 -2.70 10.45
C VAL A 11 5.80 -3.94 9.65
N SER A 12 6.55 -5.03 9.86
CA SER A 12 6.29 -6.29 9.16
C SER A 12 4.90 -6.84 9.50
N GLY A 13 4.45 -6.67 10.75
CA GLY A 13 3.10 -7.01 11.18
C GLY A 13 2.01 -6.16 10.49
N ILE A 14 2.17 -4.84 10.42
CA ILE A 14 1.25 -3.95 9.71
C ILE A 14 1.21 -4.28 8.22
N PHE A 15 2.38 -4.51 7.63
CA PHE A 15 2.52 -4.89 6.24
C PHE A 15 1.84 -6.23 5.94
N ALA A 16 1.97 -7.21 6.84
CA ALA A 16 1.29 -8.48 6.75
C ALA A 16 -0.23 -8.30 6.79
N LYS A 17 -0.75 -7.46 7.70
CA LYS A 17 -2.18 -7.12 7.78
C LYS A 17 -2.70 -6.48 6.49
N ALA A 18 -1.99 -5.47 5.97
CA ALA A 18 -2.37 -4.79 4.75
C ALA A 18 -2.33 -5.72 3.52
N ARG A 19 -1.30 -6.58 3.42
CA ARG A 19 -1.22 -7.62 2.38
C ARG A 19 -2.34 -8.63 2.49
N PHE A 20 -2.67 -9.05 3.69
CA PHE A 20 -3.73 -10.01 3.94
C PHE A 20 -5.11 -9.43 3.58
N ALA A 21 -5.36 -8.16 3.92
CA ALA A 21 -6.55 -7.44 3.49
C ALA A 21 -6.65 -7.41 1.95
N LEU A 22 -5.56 -7.04 1.27
CA LEU A 22 -5.52 -7.03 -0.19
C LEU A 22 -5.71 -8.43 -0.80
N TYR A 23 -5.15 -9.47 -0.18
CA TYR A 23 -5.34 -10.85 -0.63
C TYR A 23 -6.80 -11.30 -0.52
N ARG A 24 -7.47 -11.02 0.62
CA ARG A 24 -8.90 -11.29 0.79
C ARG A 24 -9.74 -10.55 -0.24
N LEU A 25 -9.43 -9.28 -0.49
CA LEU A 25 -10.08 -8.48 -1.52
C LEU A 25 -9.89 -9.06 -2.92
N ARG A 26 -8.71 -9.57 -3.26
CA ARG A 26 -8.48 -10.28 -4.53
C ARG A 26 -9.30 -11.54 -4.66
N TYR A 27 -9.37 -12.34 -3.60
CA TYR A 27 -10.10 -13.59 -3.60
C TYR A 27 -11.61 -13.38 -3.78
N LYS A 28 -12.19 -12.36 -3.14
CA LYS A 28 -13.63 -12.06 -3.22
C LYS A 28 -14.02 -11.04 -4.30
N GLY A 29 -13.04 -10.30 -4.83
CA GLY A 29 -13.30 -9.10 -5.62
C GLY A 29 -13.37 -9.30 -7.12
N TYR A 30 -13.31 -10.52 -7.65
CA TYR A 30 -13.32 -10.75 -9.10
C TYR A 30 -14.54 -10.13 -9.81
N SER A 31 -15.72 -10.15 -9.19
CA SER A 31 -16.97 -9.60 -9.73
C SER A 31 -17.19 -8.11 -9.45
N LEU A 32 -16.35 -7.46 -8.63
CA LEU A 32 -16.55 -6.06 -8.25
C LEU A 32 -16.14 -5.10 -9.36
N ASN A 33 -16.83 -3.98 -9.51
CA ASN A 33 -16.37 -2.90 -10.40
C ASN A 33 -15.10 -2.22 -9.85
N SER A 34 -14.37 -1.51 -10.70
CA SER A 34 -13.11 -0.83 -10.35
C SER A 34 -13.31 0.27 -9.29
N GLN A 35 -14.45 0.95 -9.30
CA GLN A 35 -14.77 2.02 -8.34
C GLN A 35 -14.94 1.48 -6.92
N LEU A 36 -15.71 0.40 -6.75
CA LEU A 36 -15.89 -0.29 -5.47
C LEU A 36 -14.57 -0.87 -4.98
N LYS A 37 -13.74 -1.44 -5.87
CA LYS A 37 -12.39 -1.88 -5.52
C LYS A 37 -11.55 -0.73 -4.98
N ALA A 38 -11.57 0.43 -5.64
CA ALA A 38 -10.85 1.60 -5.17
C ALA A 38 -11.33 2.06 -3.79
N GLN A 39 -12.64 2.08 -3.54
CA GLN A 39 -13.21 2.42 -2.23
C GLN A 39 -12.79 1.43 -1.15
N LEU A 40 -12.92 0.12 -1.40
CA LEU A 40 -12.55 -0.93 -0.44
C LEU A 40 -11.07 -0.88 -0.09
N VAL A 41 -10.21 -0.69 -1.09
CA VAL A 41 -8.77 -0.55 -0.86
C VAL A 41 -8.48 0.73 -0.08
N SER A 42 -9.21 1.82 -0.34
CA SER A 42 -9.04 3.07 0.39
C SER A 42 -9.46 2.99 1.86
N ILE A 43 -10.46 2.17 2.18
CA ILE A 43 -10.94 1.99 3.55
C ILE A 43 -10.11 0.94 4.31
N LEU A 44 -9.67 -0.13 3.64
CA LEU A 44 -9.09 -1.30 4.30
C LEU A 44 -7.57 -1.41 4.17
N VAL A 45 -6.94 -0.78 3.18
CA VAL A 45 -5.51 -0.94 2.90
C VAL A 45 -4.76 0.37 3.10
N LEU A 46 -5.30 1.49 2.64
CA LEU A 46 -4.67 2.81 2.77
C LEU A 46 -4.37 3.21 4.22
N PRO A 47 -5.25 3.00 5.22
CA PRO A 47 -4.94 3.40 6.60
C PRO A 47 -3.69 2.75 7.16
N TYR A 48 -3.41 1.50 6.79
CA TYR A 48 -2.18 0.81 7.19
C TYR A 48 -0.94 1.40 6.52
N ILE A 49 -1.08 1.85 5.26
CA ILE A 49 0.01 2.48 4.50
C ILE A 49 0.30 3.86 5.07
N ASP A 50 -0.74 4.66 5.32
CA ASP A 50 -0.58 6.04 5.79
C ASP A 50 -0.04 6.08 7.22
N TYR A 51 -0.52 5.19 8.10
CA TYR A 51 0.08 4.98 9.42
C TYR A 51 1.56 4.59 9.33
N ALA A 52 1.92 3.69 8.40
CA ALA A 52 3.31 3.29 8.21
C ALA A 52 4.18 4.42 7.62
N CYS A 53 3.61 5.36 6.85
CA CYS A 53 4.34 6.53 6.40
C CYS A 53 4.59 7.52 7.55
N LEU A 54 3.56 7.76 8.38
CA LEU A 54 3.62 8.67 9.53
C LEU A 54 4.61 8.24 10.60
N VAL A 55 4.52 6.97 11.04
CA VAL A 55 5.33 6.48 12.16
C VAL A 55 6.81 6.35 11.81
N TYR A 56 7.13 6.29 10.51
CA TYR A 56 8.47 5.98 10.04
C TYR A 56 8.96 7.03 9.05
N LEU A 57 8.86 8.32 9.40
CA LEU A 57 9.41 9.45 8.63
C LEU A 57 10.83 9.19 8.10
N ASP A 58 11.66 8.47 8.86
CA ASP A 58 13.00 8.00 8.45
C ASP A 58 12.99 6.51 8.03
N LEU A 59 12.11 6.20 7.09
CA LEU A 59 11.85 4.86 6.59
C LEU A 59 13.12 4.33 5.91
N ILE A 60 13.78 3.34 6.53
CA ILE A 60 14.87 2.58 5.89
C ILE A 60 14.44 2.23 4.46
N ASP A 61 15.27 2.53 3.46
CA ASP A 61 14.92 2.42 2.02
C ASP A 61 14.24 1.09 1.63
N TYR A 62 14.63 0.02 2.31
CA TYR A 62 14.04 -1.31 2.18
C TYR A 62 12.53 -1.34 2.48
N LEU A 63 12.12 -0.72 3.59
CA LEU A 63 10.73 -0.65 4.02
C LEU A 63 9.92 0.28 3.11
N ALA A 64 10.52 1.38 2.63
CA ALA A 64 9.89 2.28 1.66
C ALA A 64 9.60 1.54 0.34
N THR A 65 10.58 0.76 -0.14
CA THR A 65 10.43 -0.09 -1.33
C THR A 65 9.31 -1.11 -1.15
N LYS A 66 9.18 -1.72 0.04
CA LYS A 66 8.09 -2.66 0.35
C LYS A 66 6.71 -1.99 0.31
N LEU A 67 6.57 -0.82 0.95
CA LEU A 67 5.33 -0.05 0.90
C LEU A 67 4.97 0.31 -0.55
N GLN A 68 5.94 0.74 -1.35
CA GLN A 68 5.67 1.11 -2.75
C GLN A 68 5.17 -0.08 -3.56
N ARG A 69 5.76 -1.26 -3.33
CA ARG A 69 5.28 -2.51 -3.95
C ARG A 69 3.86 -2.86 -3.53
N LEU A 70 3.47 -2.57 -2.29
CA LEU A 70 2.10 -2.80 -1.80
C LEU A 70 1.10 -1.82 -2.44
N CYS A 71 1.40 -0.52 -2.49
CA CYS A 71 0.59 0.46 -3.20
C CYS A 71 0.41 0.05 -4.67
N ASN A 72 1.51 -0.31 -5.33
CA ASN A 72 1.49 -0.79 -6.71
C ASN A 72 0.63 -2.05 -6.88
N ALA A 73 0.69 -2.99 -5.93
CA ALA A 73 -0.13 -4.20 -5.96
C ALA A 73 -1.63 -3.88 -5.78
N ALA A 74 -1.95 -2.87 -4.97
CA ALA A 74 -3.30 -2.40 -4.75
C ALA A 74 -3.89 -1.74 -6.01
N VAL A 75 -3.13 -0.84 -6.66
CA VAL A 75 -3.52 -0.24 -7.96
C VAL A 75 -3.74 -1.31 -9.03
N ARG A 76 -2.84 -2.29 -9.13
CA ARG A 76 -3.00 -3.42 -10.08
C ARG A 76 -4.27 -4.23 -9.81
N PHE A 77 -4.65 -4.40 -8.55
CA PHE A 77 -5.91 -5.09 -8.20
C PHE A 77 -7.14 -4.29 -8.63
N ILE A 78 -7.14 -2.97 -8.40
CA ILE A 78 -8.27 -2.09 -8.73
C ILE A 78 -8.59 -2.12 -10.24
N PHE A 79 -7.56 -2.06 -11.08
CA PHE A 79 -7.70 -1.95 -12.53
C PHE A 79 -7.42 -3.25 -13.29
N HIS A 80 -7.21 -4.38 -12.60
CA HIS A 80 -6.86 -5.67 -13.22
C HIS A 80 -5.67 -5.60 -14.18
N LEU A 81 -4.60 -4.93 -13.76
CA LEU A 81 -3.44 -4.70 -14.62
C LEU A 81 -2.46 -5.87 -14.59
N LYS A 82 -1.87 -6.15 -15.75
CA LYS A 82 -0.71 -7.04 -15.87
C LYS A 82 0.51 -6.44 -15.16
N LYS A 83 1.51 -7.28 -14.88
CA LYS A 83 2.72 -6.89 -14.15
C LYS A 83 3.50 -5.76 -14.87
N ASP A 84 3.54 -5.78 -16.19
CA ASP A 84 4.43 -4.94 -17.01
C ASP A 84 3.81 -3.58 -17.38
N VAL A 85 2.56 -3.33 -17.00
CA VAL A 85 1.86 -2.08 -17.30
C VAL A 85 2.40 -0.94 -16.43
N SER A 86 2.67 0.21 -17.06
CA SER A 86 3.03 1.44 -16.36
C SER A 86 1.88 1.91 -15.46
N LEU A 87 2.18 2.15 -14.19
CA LEU A 87 1.17 2.49 -13.18
C LEU A 87 0.88 3.98 -13.07
N LYS A 88 1.72 4.85 -13.65
CA LYS A 88 1.65 6.32 -13.47
C LYS A 88 0.25 6.87 -13.78
N THR A 89 -0.28 6.53 -14.96
CA THR A 89 -1.62 6.96 -15.40
C THR A 89 -2.75 6.50 -14.47
N TYR A 90 -2.56 5.37 -13.78
CA TYR A 90 -3.57 4.81 -12.88
C TYR A 90 -3.53 5.45 -11.49
N TYR A 91 -2.35 5.87 -11.03
CA TYR A 91 -2.24 6.72 -9.85
C TYR A 91 -2.95 8.06 -10.09
N ASP A 92 -2.76 8.66 -11.26
CA ASP A 92 -3.42 9.92 -11.65
C ASP A 92 -4.95 9.77 -11.67
N LYS A 93 -5.46 8.68 -12.27
CA LYS A 93 -6.90 8.34 -12.28
C LYS A 93 -7.49 8.17 -10.88
N LEU A 94 -6.73 7.60 -9.94
CA LEU A 94 -7.17 7.44 -8.56
C LEU A 94 -6.97 8.70 -7.71
N ARG A 95 -6.29 9.73 -8.25
CA ARG A 95 -5.80 10.88 -7.48
C ARG A 95 -4.97 10.47 -6.28
N TRP A 96 -4.25 9.35 -6.40
CA TRP A 96 -3.39 8.85 -5.34
C TRP A 96 -2.00 9.45 -5.49
N LEU A 97 -1.52 10.05 -4.41
CA LEU A 97 -0.13 10.48 -4.29
C LEU A 97 0.80 9.25 -4.30
N SER A 98 1.95 9.37 -4.97
CA SER A 98 3.03 8.39 -4.81
C SER A 98 3.51 8.41 -3.35
N LEU A 99 4.13 7.32 -2.87
CA LEU A 99 4.61 7.30 -1.48
C LEU A 99 5.60 8.41 -1.19
N ASP A 100 6.46 8.76 -2.16
CA ASP A 100 7.38 9.89 -2.01
C ASP A 100 6.64 11.18 -1.70
N HIS A 101 5.54 11.45 -2.41
CA HIS A 101 4.71 12.62 -2.11
C HIS A 101 4.00 12.45 -0.76
N ARG A 102 3.45 11.28 -0.45
CA ARG A 102 2.74 11.04 0.83
C ARG A 102 3.62 11.24 2.06
N ARG A 103 4.92 10.95 1.96
CA ARG A 103 5.90 11.23 3.02
C ARG A 103 6.06 12.72 3.30
N ASN A 104 5.93 13.57 2.27
CA ASN A 104 6.14 15.02 2.39
C ASN A 104 4.88 15.81 2.81
N TYR A 105 3.70 15.17 2.88
CA TYR A 105 2.45 15.82 3.28
C TYR A 105 2.16 15.71 4.79
N HIS A 106 3.01 15.01 5.54
CA HIS A 106 2.93 14.82 6.99
C HIS A 106 4.16 15.41 7.66
#